data_AF-A0A2T6KMF5-F1
#
_entry.id   AF-A0A2T6KMF5-F1
#
_cell.length_a   1.000
_cell.length_b   1.000
_cell.length_c   1.000
_cell.angle_alpha   90.00
_cell.angle_beta   90.00
_cell.angle_gamma   90.00
#
_symmetry.space_group_name_H-M   'P 1'
#
loop_
_entity.id
_entity.type
_entity.pdbx_description
1 polymer ?
#
loop_
_entity_poly.entity_id
_entity_poly.type
_entity_poly.pdbx_seq_one_letter_code
_entity_poly.pdbx_strand_id
1 'polypeptide(L)'
;MIRPDDLEHCREAIRHGSLSFHAASKLLPGKVRDPALALYAFCRLADDEVDEGDYQTGAVLRLQDRLDLAYAGKPRNAPEDRAFAAIIEEFDMPRALPEALLEGLAWDAAEYRYDTLSGVRDYSARVAAAVGAMMCVLMRVRDPDALARACDLGVAMQLTNIARDVGEDARMGRIYLPLDWLADAGMDPANFVREPLPTNEVRRMVRRLLAEAQRLYLRSEAGINVLPLQARTGIWAARLIYAGIGTQIRRNGHDSISMRAHTSTAQKLGWVAQSGARAVGSVIMPKSPIVYAKPLDEVAFLVDAAGRKTAARGRSLAVLEVLADLKARDAGLGSDRPLA
;
A
#
# COMPACT_ATOMS: atom_id res chain seq x y z
N MET A 1 -16.37 11.86 -14.39
CA MET A 1 -15.68 12.99 -13.71
C MET A 1 -16.36 13.25 -12.36
N ILE A 2 -15.60 13.47 -11.29
CA ILE A 2 -16.15 13.73 -9.94
C ILE A 2 -16.87 15.09 -9.92
N ARG A 3 -18.05 15.16 -9.32
CA ARG A 3 -18.81 16.42 -9.21
C ARG A 3 -18.08 17.40 -8.26
N PRO A 4 -18.10 18.72 -8.52
CA PRO A 4 -17.41 19.70 -7.67
C PRO A 4 -17.81 19.64 -6.20
N ASP A 5 -19.10 19.53 -5.90
CA ASP A 5 -19.60 19.47 -4.51
C ASP A 5 -19.16 18.18 -3.80
N ASP A 6 -19.16 17.05 -4.52
CA ASP A 6 -18.68 15.77 -3.99
C ASP A 6 -17.18 15.84 -3.67
N LEU A 7 -16.41 16.49 -4.54
CA LEU A 7 -14.97 16.67 -4.35
C LEU A 7 -14.65 17.61 -3.17
N GLU A 8 -15.47 18.64 -2.93
CA GLU A 8 -15.27 19.52 -1.77
C GLU A 8 -15.49 18.76 -0.46
N HIS A 9 -16.52 17.91 -0.39
CA HIS A 9 -16.71 17.01 0.74
C HIS A 9 -15.50 16.10 0.95
N CYS A 10 -14.97 15.50 -0.12
CA CYS A 10 -13.77 14.66 -0.06
C CYS A 10 -12.53 15.44 0.40
N ARG A 11 -12.42 16.75 0.09
CA ARG A 11 -11.34 17.63 0.56
C ARG A 11 -11.44 17.93 2.05
N GLU A 12 -12.65 18.06 2.59
CA GLU A 12 -12.83 18.24 4.03
C GLU A 12 -12.52 16.95 4.80
N ALA A 13 -12.95 15.79 4.31
CA ALA A 13 -12.70 14.50 4.96
C ALA A 13 -11.20 14.26 5.26
N ILE A 14 -10.30 14.59 4.32
CA ILE A 14 -8.86 14.40 4.52
C ILE A 14 -8.24 15.38 5.53
N ARG A 15 -8.79 16.59 5.69
CA ARG A 15 -8.21 17.63 6.58
C ARG A 15 -8.20 17.18 8.02
N HIS A 16 -9.22 16.41 8.41
CA HIS A 16 -9.41 15.93 9.77
C HIS A 16 -8.93 14.49 9.96
N GLY A 17 -8.93 13.65 8.91
CA GLY A 17 -8.61 12.23 9.05
C GLY A 17 -7.13 11.84 8.99
N SER A 18 -6.28 12.53 8.20
CA SER A 18 -4.84 12.17 8.12
C SER A 18 -3.94 13.34 7.77
N LEU A 19 -3.27 13.90 8.78
CA LEU A 19 -2.32 15.01 8.61
C LEU A 19 -1.11 14.67 7.73
N SER A 20 -0.70 13.40 7.70
CA SER A 20 0.46 12.95 6.90
C SER A 20 0.08 12.79 5.43
N PHE A 21 -1.05 12.13 5.15
CA PHE A 21 -1.54 11.97 3.79
C PHE A 21 -2.00 13.30 3.20
N HIS A 22 -2.65 14.16 3.99
CA HIS A 22 -3.02 15.53 3.59
C HIS A 22 -1.82 16.38 3.19
N ALA A 23 -0.71 16.28 3.92
CA ALA A 23 0.51 17.02 3.59
C ALA A 23 1.13 16.53 2.26
N ALA A 24 1.17 15.21 2.04
CA ALA A 24 1.70 14.63 0.81
C ALA A 24 0.82 14.90 -0.42
N SER A 25 -0.51 14.85 -0.27
CA SER A 25 -1.45 15.04 -1.38
C SER A 25 -1.39 16.45 -1.98
N LYS A 26 -1.01 17.47 -1.19
CA LYS A 26 -0.77 18.84 -1.68
C LYS A 26 0.32 18.94 -2.75
N LEU A 27 1.21 17.95 -2.82
CA LEU A 27 2.31 17.89 -3.80
C LEU A 27 1.98 17.05 -5.03
N LEU A 28 0.79 16.44 -5.07
CA LEU A 28 0.31 15.74 -6.25
C LEU A 28 -0.32 16.74 -7.24
N PRO A 29 -0.19 16.51 -8.56
CA PRO A 29 -0.88 17.31 -9.55
C PRO A 29 -2.39 17.11 -9.41
N GLY A 30 -3.20 18.15 -9.70
CA GLY A 30 -4.66 18.11 -9.51
C GLY A 30 -5.35 16.87 -10.11
N LYS A 31 -4.89 16.42 -11.29
CA LYS A 31 -5.40 15.23 -11.99
C LYS A 31 -5.22 13.90 -11.23
N VAL A 32 -4.28 13.84 -10.28
CA VAL A 32 -4.03 12.67 -9.41
C VAL A 32 -4.52 12.96 -7.99
N ARG A 33 -4.31 14.19 -7.52
CA ARG A 33 -4.72 14.63 -6.18
C ARG A 33 -6.21 14.47 -5.98
N ASP A 34 -7.03 15.04 -6.85
CA ASP A 34 -8.48 15.09 -6.66
C ASP A 34 -9.12 13.69 -6.59
N PRO A 35 -8.80 12.72 -7.49
CA PRO A 35 -9.26 11.35 -7.30
C PRO A 35 -8.62 10.64 -6.10
N ALA A 36 -7.39 10.98 -5.70
CA ALA A 36 -6.79 10.43 -4.48
C ALA A 36 -7.53 10.91 -3.20
N LEU A 37 -8.07 12.13 -3.20
CA LEU A 37 -8.90 12.64 -2.11
C LEU A 37 -10.25 11.92 -2.04
N ALA A 38 -10.88 11.67 -3.18
CA ALA A 38 -12.11 10.90 -3.23
C ALA A 38 -11.90 9.42 -2.85
N LEU A 39 -10.77 8.81 -3.25
CA LEU A 39 -10.38 7.49 -2.75
C LEU A 39 -10.21 7.50 -1.23
N TYR A 40 -9.51 8.50 -0.68
CA TYR A 40 -9.33 8.64 0.77
C TYR A 40 -10.67 8.77 1.50
N ALA A 41 -11.59 9.57 0.98
CA ALA A 41 -12.92 9.74 1.57
C ALA A 41 -13.72 8.42 1.58
N PHE A 42 -13.63 7.64 0.49
CA PHE A 42 -14.24 6.30 0.45
C PHE A 42 -13.61 5.35 1.49
N CYS A 43 -12.28 5.32 1.61
CA CYS A 43 -11.60 4.51 2.63
C CYS A 43 -12.04 4.91 4.04
N ARG A 44 -12.08 6.22 4.34
CA ARG A 44 -12.45 6.71 5.68
C ARG A 44 -13.89 6.34 6.05
N LEU A 45 -14.81 6.47 5.10
CA LEU A 45 -16.19 6.03 5.31
C LEU A 45 -16.30 4.52 5.52
N ALA A 46 -15.45 3.73 4.86
CA ALA A 46 -15.40 2.29 5.09
C ALA A 46 -14.87 1.93 6.49
N ASP A 47 -13.82 2.62 6.95
CA ASP A 47 -13.30 2.47 8.32
C ASP A 47 -14.38 2.84 9.35
N ASP A 48 -15.06 3.99 9.18
CA ASP A 48 -16.08 4.49 10.11
C ASP A 48 -17.29 3.56 10.21
N GLU A 49 -17.76 2.98 9.09
CA GLU A 49 -18.87 2.01 9.11
C GLU A 49 -18.55 0.76 9.92
N VAL A 50 -17.27 0.35 9.97
CA VAL A 50 -16.81 -0.83 10.71
C VAL A 50 -16.59 -0.52 12.19
N ASP A 51 -16.07 0.67 12.52
CA ASP A 51 -15.80 1.10 13.88
C ASP A 51 -17.07 1.54 14.66
N GLU A 52 -18.08 2.12 13.99
CA GLU A 52 -19.32 2.62 14.63
C GLU A 52 -20.48 1.60 14.65
N GLY A 53 -20.34 0.46 13.98
CA GLY A 53 -21.43 -0.51 13.82
C GLY A 53 -21.65 -1.41 15.03
N ASP A 54 -22.86 -1.39 15.62
CA ASP A 54 -23.30 -2.31 16.69
C ASP A 54 -23.20 -3.82 16.29
N TYR A 55 -23.13 -4.11 14.99
CA TYR A 55 -22.93 -5.46 14.43
C TYR A 55 -21.93 -5.43 13.27
N GLN A 56 -20.70 -5.82 13.57
CA GLN A 56 -19.55 -5.86 12.65
C GLN A 56 -19.82 -6.61 11.34
N THR A 57 -20.53 -7.76 11.38
CA THR A 57 -20.92 -8.50 10.16
C THR A 57 -21.88 -7.70 9.27
N GLY A 58 -22.78 -6.92 9.87
CA GLY A 58 -23.70 -6.06 9.14
C GLY A 58 -22.99 -4.92 8.43
N ALA A 59 -21.93 -4.37 9.03
CA ALA A 59 -21.11 -3.31 8.42
C ALA A 59 -20.41 -3.79 7.14
N VAL A 60 -19.75 -4.95 7.19
CA VAL A 60 -19.06 -5.51 6.02
C VAL A 60 -20.05 -5.78 4.88
N LEU A 61 -21.23 -6.34 5.17
CA LEU A 61 -22.26 -6.58 4.15
C LEU A 61 -22.78 -5.26 3.54
N ARG A 62 -22.97 -4.21 4.34
CA ARG A 62 -23.36 -2.88 3.83
C ARG A 62 -22.28 -2.27 2.94
N LEU A 63 -21.00 -2.45 3.28
CA LEU A 63 -19.88 -1.99 2.46
C LEU A 63 -19.78 -2.77 1.15
N GLN A 64 -20.05 -4.06 1.16
CA GLN A 64 -20.13 -4.87 -0.06
C GLN A 64 -21.27 -4.40 -0.98
N ASP A 65 -22.49 -4.23 -0.45
CA ASP A 65 -23.62 -3.69 -1.21
C ASP A 65 -23.31 -2.29 -1.78
N ARG A 66 -22.68 -1.44 -0.97
CA ARG A 66 -22.24 -0.10 -1.39
C ARG A 66 -21.24 -0.17 -2.55
N LEU A 67 -20.29 -1.09 -2.48
CA LEU A 67 -19.31 -1.33 -3.54
C LEU A 67 -19.98 -1.87 -4.81
N ASP A 68 -20.91 -2.82 -4.68
CA ASP A 68 -21.70 -3.37 -5.78
C ASP A 68 -22.47 -2.28 -6.52
N LEU A 69 -23.15 -1.41 -5.78
CA LEU A 69 -23.88 -0.26 -6.31
C LEU A 69 -22.97 0.71 -7.06
N ALA A 70 -21.78 1.01 -6.52
CA ALA A 70 -20.81 1.87 -7.18
C ALA A 70 -20.30 1.26 -8.50
N TYR A 71 -19.99 -0.04 -8.53
CA TYR A 71 -19.58 -0.77 -9.74
C TYR A 71 -20.71 -0.96 -10.76
N ALA A 72 -21.97 -0.99 -10.31
CA ALA A 72 -23.15 -1.01 -11.17
C ALA A 72 -23.51 0.37 -11.75
N GLY A 73 -22.74 1.43 -11.45
CA GLY A 73 -23.04 2.80 -11.85
C GLY A 73 -24.27 3.39 -11.16
N LYS A 74 -24.69 2.80 -10.03
CA LYS A 74 -25.84 3.22 -9.22
C LYS A 74 -25.41 3.51 -7.77
N PRO A 75 -24.38 4.35 -7.54
CA PRO A 75 -23.89 4.64 -6.19
C PRO A 75 -25.01 5.15 -5.28
N ARG A 76 -24.90 4.91 -3.97
CA ARG A 76 -25.78 5.56 -3.00
C ARG A 76 -25.64 7.08 -3.11
N ASN A 77 -26.66 7.81 -2.66
CA ASN A 77 -26.69 9.26 -2.77
C ASN A 77 -25.83 9.98 -1.72
N ALA A 78 -24.61 9.50 -1.45
CA ALA A 78 -23.62 10.15 -0.61
C ALA A 78 -22.44 10.69 -1.46
N PRO A 79 -21.79 11.80 -1.05
CA PRO A 79 -20.66 12.38 -1.79
C PRO A 79 -19.54 11.38 -2.10
N GLU A 80 -19.14 10.59 -1.12
CA GLU A 80 -18.04 9.63 -1.21
C GLU A 80 -18.39 8.47 -2.16
N ASP A 81 -19.65 8.03 -2.16
CA ASP A 81 -20.17 7.00 -3.07
C ASP A 81 -20.10 7.46 -4.52
N ARG A 82 -20.67 8.64 -4.79
CA ARG A 82 -20.70 9.23 -6.14
C ARG A 82 -19.30 9.53 -6.64
N ALA A 83 -18.43 10.05 -5.78
CA ALA A 83 -17.04 10.33 -6.12
C ALA A 83 -16.26 9.04 -6.42
N PHE A 84 -16.47 7.98 -5.65
CA PHE A 84 -15.82 6.69 -5.89
C PHE A 84 -16.33 6.01 -7.17
N ALA A 85 -17.64 6.04 -7.44
CA ALA A 85 -18.18 5.55 -8.72
C ALA A 85 -17.59 6.29 -9.92
N ALA A 86 -17.40 7.61 -9.82
CA ALA A 86 -16.73 8.39 -10.86
C ALA A 86 -15.24 8.01 -11.03
N ILE A 87 -14.55 7.56 -9.97
CA ILE A 87 -13.20 7.00 -10.06
C ILE A 87 -13.21 5.64 -10.77
N ILE A 88 -14.15 4.76 -10.41
CA ILE A 88 -14.29 3.44 -11.02
C ILE A 88 -14.42 3.57 -12.54
N GLU A 89 -15.35 4.41 -12.98
CA GLU A 89 -15.63 4.65 -14.41
C GLU A 89 -14.42 5.27 -15.12
N GLU A 90 -13.86 6.36 -14.58
CA GLU A 90 -12.78 7.11 -15.24
C GLU A 90 -11.49 6.30 -15.37
N PHE A 91 -11.12 5.58 -14.31
CA PHE A 91 -9.82 4.93 -14.20
C PHE A 91 -9.83 3.44 -14.51
N ASP A 92 -11.00 2.85 -14.78
CA ASP A 92 -11.18 1.39 -14.90
C ASP A 92 -10.58 0.69 -13.67
N MET A 93 -11.11 1.06 -12.49
CA MET A 93 -10.60 0.59 -11.20
C MET A 93 -10.85 -0.92 -11.05
N PRO A 94 -9.80 -1.76 -10.99
CA PRO A 94 -9.99 -3.21 -10.83
C PRO A 94 -10.69 -3.50 -9.52
N ARG A 95 -11.84 -4.17 -9.60
CA ARG A 95 -12.73 -4.45 -8.46
C ARG A 95 -12.08 -5.18 -7.31
N ALA A 96 -11.12 -6.06 -7.61
CA ALA A 96 -10.34 -6.78 -6.60
C ALA A 96 -9.57 -5.85 -5.64
N LEU A 97 -9.22 -4.61 -6.03
CA LEU A 97 -8.47 -3.70 -5.16
C LEU A 97 -9.31 -3.15 -3.99
N PRO A 98 -10.48 -2.51 -4.21
CA PRO A 98 -11.34 -2.12 -3.11
C PRO A 98 -11.95 -3.32 -2.39
N GLU A 99 -12.19 -4.46 -3.04
CA GLU A 99 -12.62 -5.69 -2.36
C GLU A 99 -11.57 -6.17 -1.34
N ALA A 100 -10.28 -6.12 -1.70
CA ALA A 100 -9.20 -6.44 -0.76
C ALA A 100 -9.19 -5.51 0.46
N LEU A 101 -9.45 -4.21 0.25
CA LEU A 101 -9.59 -3.27 1.35
C LEU A 101 -10.74 -3.65 2.27
N LEU A 102 -11.93 -3.93 1.72
CA LEU A 102 -13.09 -4.36 2.52
C LEU A 102 -12.84 -5.68 3.26
N GLU A 103 -12.10 -6.61 2.66
CA GLU A 103 -11.67 -7.85 3.32
C GLU A 103 -10.78 -7.55 4.54
N GLY A 104 -9.82 -6.63 4.39
CA GLY A 104 -8.97 -6.19 5.51
C GLY A 104 -9.77 -5.56 6.65
N LEU A 105 -10.77 -4.74 6.32
CA LEU A 105 -11.68 -4.17 7.32
C LEU A 105 -12.54 -5.24 8.01
N ALA A 106 -12.96 -6.26 7.26
CA ALA A 106 -13.67 -7.39 7.84
C ALA A 106 -12.78 -8.18 8.83
N TRP A 107 -11.47 -8.26 8.60
CA TRP A 107 -10.53 -8.88 9.54
C TRP A 107 -10.38 -8.06 10.82
N ASP A 108 -10.32 -6.74 10.71
CA ASP A 108 -10.29 -5.84 11.88
C ASP A 108 -11.58 -5.95 12.70
N ALA A 109 -12.72 -6.02 12.02
CA ALA A 109 -14.02 -6.24 12.63
C ALA A 109 -14.08 -7.61 13.33
N ALA A 110 -13.52 -8.66 12.72
CA ALA A 110 -13.47 -9.99 13.32
C ALA A 110 -12.33 -10.18 14.34
N GLU A 111 -11.61 -9.10 14.70
CA GLU A 111 -10.49 -9.09 15.65
C GLU A 111 -9.43 -10.16 15.36
N TYR A 112 -9.10 -10.34 14.07
CA TYR A 112 -8.13 -11.34 13.64
C TYR A 112 -6.77 -11.12 14.31
N ARG A 113 -6.12 -12.24 14.66
CA ARG A 113 -4.75 -12.27 15.17
C ARG A 113 -3.86 -13.00 14.18
N TYR A 114 -2.60 -12.59 14.11
CA TYR A 114 -1.68 -13.04 13.08
C TYR A 114 -0.58 -13.90 13.68
N ASP A 115 -0.54 -15.18 13.29
CA ASP A 115 0.46 -16.12 13.83
C ASP A 115 1.89 -15.73 13.49
N THR A 116 2.09 -15.16 12.29
CA THR A 116 3.41 -14.87 11.74
C THR A 116 3.49 -13.49 11.12
N LEU A 117 4.72 -13.01 10.87
CA LEU A 117 4.95 -11.79 10.10
C LEU A 117 4.33 -11.84 8.69
N SER A 118 4.22 -13.03 8.08
CA SER A 118 3.55 -13.18 6.79
C SER A 118 2.06 -12.85 6.91
N GLY A 119 1.39 -13.32 7.96
CA GLY A 119 0.00 -12.93 8.25
C GLY A 119 -0.17 -11.41 8.44
N VAL A 120 0.77 -10.76 9.14
CA VAL A 120 0.75 -9.29 9.29
C VAL A 120 0.97 -8.57 7.94
N ARG A 121 1.79 -9.12 7.05
CA ARG A 121 1.96 -8.60 5.68
C ARG A 121 0.73 -8.83 4.82
N ASP A 122 0.02 -9.93 5.01
CA ASP A 122 -1.22 -10.27 4.30
C ASP A 122 -2.38 -9.35 4.68
N TYR A 123 -2.47 -9.01 5.97
CA TYR A 123 -3.32 -7.93 6.44
C TYR A 123 -2.88 -6.59 5.84
N SER A 124 -1.59 -6.27 5.91
CA SER A 124 -1.04 -5.02 5.34
C SER A 124 -1.26 -4.91 3.82
N ALA A 125 -1.33 -6.05 3.12
CA ALA A 125 -1.64 -6.08 1.70
C ALA A 125 -3.05 -5.52 1.43
N ARG A 126 -4.03 -5.95 2.23
CA ARG A 126 -5.43 -5.56 2.14
C ARG A 126 -5.67 -4.10 2.55
N VAL A 127 -5.21 -3.71 3.74
CA VAL A 127 -5.56 -2.37 4.29
C VAL A 127 -4.67 -1.24 3.78
N ALA A 128 -3.51 -1.54 3.18
CA ALA A 128 -2.58 -0.50 2.74
C ALA A 128 -1.96 -0.73 1.34
N ALA A 129 -1.53 -1.94 1.00
CA ALA A 129 -0.96 -2.19 -0.33
C ALA A 129 -2.02 -2.05 -1.44
N ALA A 130 -3.26 -2.43 -1.17
CA ALA A 130 -4.41 -2.20 -2.06
C ALA A 130 -4.56 -0.71 -2.39
N VAL A 131 -4.44 0.17 -1.38
CA VAL A 131 -4.44 1.63 -1.59
C VAL A 131 -3.24 2.06 -2.45
N GLY A 132 -2.05 1.50 -2.22
CA GLY A 132 -0.88 1.73 -3.08
C GLY A 132 -1.12 1.34 -4.54
N ALA A 133 -1.74 0.18 -4.78
CA ALA A 133 -2.12 -0.27 -6.12
C ALA A 133 -3.20 0.63 -6.74
N MET A 134 -4.22 1.03 -5.98
CA MET A 134 -5.24 2.00 -6.42
C MET A 134 -4.61 3.35 -6.78
N MET A 135 -3.61 3.82 -6.04
CA MET A 135 -2.87 5.04 -6.38
C MET A 135 -2.11 4.91 -7.71
N CYS A 136 -1.47 3.77 -7.97
CA CYS A 136 -0.92 3.47 -9.30
C CYS A 136 -2.01 3.53 -10.37
N VAL A 137 -3.20 3.00 -10.08
CA VAL A 137 -4.33 3.04 -11.00
C VAL A 137 -4.74 4.48 -11.34
N LEU A 138 -4.86 5.35 -10.33
CA LEU A 138 -5.17 6.77 -10.47
C LEU A 138 -4.09 7.56 -11.23
N MET A 139 -2.83 7.10 -11.13
CA MET A 139 -1.72 7.64 -11.93
C MET A 139 -1.63 7.05 -13.35
N ARG A 140 -2.61 6.22 -13.76
CA ARG A 140 -2.63 5.49 -15.04
C ARG A 140 -1.43 4.54 -15.22
N VAL A 141 -0.87 4.04 -14.12
CA VAL A 141 0.20 3.06 -14.10
C VAL A 141 -0.39 1.66 -13.93
N ARG A 142 -0.11 0.77 -14.89
CA ARG A 142 -0.59 -0.62 -14.93
C ARG A 142 0.55 -1.64 -15.12
N ASP A 143 1.79 -1.17 -15.06
CA ASP A 143 2.97 -2.03 -15.13
C ASP A 143 3.08 -2.88 -13.84
N PRO A 144 3.15 -4.22 -13.94
CA PRO A 144 3.19 -5.10 -12.76
C PRO A 144 4.37 -4.84 -11.83
N ASP A 145 5.54 -4.49 -12.39
CA ASP A 145 6.75 -4.24 -11.60
C ASP A 145 6.60 -2.92 -10.80
N ALA A 146 6.02 -1.88 -11.41
CA ALA A 146 5.66 -0.64 -10.71
C ALA A 146 4.58 -0.85 -9.63
N LEU A 147 3.55 -1.64 -9.92
CA LEU A 147 2.49 -2.01 -8.97
C LEU A 147 3.06 -2.75 -7.77
N ALA A 148 3.95 -3.72 -7.99
CA ALA A 148 4.62 -4.46 -6.91
C ALA A 148 5.42 -3.54 -5.98
N ARG A 149 6.05 -2.50 -6.53
CA ARG A 149 6.79 -1.51 -5.72
C ARG A 149 5.90 -0.51 -5.00
N ALA A 150 4.73 -0.18 -5.56
CA ALA A 150 3.71 0.58 -4.84
C ALA A 150 3.11 -0.24 -3.68
N CYS A 151 2.91 -1.54 -3.89
CA CYS A 151 2.48 -2.45 -2.83
C CYS A 151 3.53 -2.54 -1.70
N ASP A 152 4.82 -2.65 -2.03
CA ASP A 152 5.91 -2.59 -1.03
C ASP A 152 5.83 -1.31 -0.18
N LEU A 153 5.50 -0.15 -0.79
CA LEU A 153 5.32 1.11 -0.05
C LEU A 153 4.13 1.04 0.92
N GLY A 154 2.99 0.52 0.47
CA GLY A 154 1.80 0.36 1.30
C GLY A 154 2.06 -0.54 2.50
N VAL A 155 2.67 -1.71 2.28
CA VAL A 155 3.06 -2.61 3.38
C VAL A 155 4.05 -1.92 4.33
N ALA A 156 5.06 -1.21 3.83
CA ALA A 156 6.01 -0.49 4.67
C ALA A 156 5.33 0.55 5.57
N MET A 157 4.36 1.30 5.03
CA MET A 157 3.58 2.28 5.78
C MET A 157 2.73 1.61 6.86
N GLN A 158 2.08 0.47 6.56
CA GLN A 158 1.27 -0.22 7.56
C GLN A 158 2.08 -0.87 8.66
N LEU A 159 3.22 -1.49 8.34
CA LEU A 159 4.15 -1.97 9.37
C LEU A 159 4.65 -0.83 10.26
N THR A 160 4.78 0.39 9.71
CA THR A 160 5.13 1.58 10.49
C THR A 160 3.98 2.04 11.41
N ASN A 161 2.73 1.97 10.95
CA ASN A 161 1.55 2.26 11.77
C ASN A 161 1.43 1.25 12.93
N ILE A 162 1.51 -0.05 12.63
CA ILE A 162 1.49 -1.11 13.64
C ILE A 162 2.61 -0.89 14.66
N ALA A 163 3.82 -0.60 14.20
CA ALA A 163 4.94 -0.31 15.10
C ALA A 163 4.75 0.96 15.94
N ARG A 164 3.99 1.95 15.45
CA ARG A 164 3.69 3.22 16.16
C ARG A 164 2.66 2.99 17.26
N ASP A 165 1.64 2.20 16.97
CA ASP A 165 0.41 2.16 17.76
C ASP A 165 0.26 0.89 18.62
N VAL A 166 1.30 0.05 18.75
CA VAL A 166 1.31 -1.19 19.55
C VAL A 166 0.55 -1.08 20.88
N GLY A 167 0.81 -0.04 21.68
CA GLY A 167 0.13 0.13 22.98
C GLY A 167 -1.28 0.68 22.89
N GLU A 168 -1.59 1.47 21.86
CA GLU A 168 -2.96 1.95 21.59
C GLU A 168 -3.83 0.78 21.14
N ASP A 169 -3.34 -0.02 20.19
CA ASP A 169 -3.98 -1.23 19.69
C ASP A 169 -4.22 -2.24 20.82
N ALA A 170 -3.21 -2.51 21.66
CA ALA A 170 -3.35 -3.42 22.80
C ALA A 170 -4.43 -2.95 23.79
N ARG A 171 -4.50 -1.64 24.10
CA ARG A 171 -5.56 -1.09 24.98
C ARG A 171 -6.96 -1.18 24.36
N MET A 172 -7.06 -1.25 23.04
CA MET A 172 -8.30 -1.49 22.31
C MET A 172 -8.60 -2.99 22.11
N GLY A 173 -7.84 -3.89 22.74
CA GLY A 173 -8.04 -5.34 22.60
C GLY A 173 -7.37 -5.97 21.37
N ARG A 174 -6.71 -5.17 20.52
CA ARG A 174 -6.15 -5.61 19.24
C ARG A 174 -4.66 -5.97 19.37
N ILE A 175 -4.22 -7.00 18.65
CA ILE A 175 -2.80 -7.41 18.57
C ILE A 175 -2.41 -7.64 17.10
N TYR A 176 -1.61 -6.72 16.56
CA TYR A 176 -1.02 -6.87 15.22
C TYR A 176 0.42 -7.39 15.24
N LEU A 177 1.05 -7.47 16.42
CA LEU A 177 2.34 -8.14 16.55
C LEU A 177 2.17 -9.64 16.24
N PRO A 178 3.10 -10.27 15.50
CA PRO A 178 3.05 -11.71 15.27
C PRO A 178 3.00 -12.51 16.57
N LEU A 179 2.07 -13.46 16.68
CA LEU A 179 1.91 -14.27 17.89
C LEU A 179 3.11 -15.18 18.14
N ASP A 180 3.78 -15.65 17.09
CA ASP A 180 5.05 -16.39 17.21
C ASP A 180 6.12 -15.56 17.94
N TRP A 181 6.17 -14.24 17.74
CA TRP A 181 7.13 -13.37 18.43
C TRP A 181 6.78 -13.19 19.92
N LEU A 182 5.48 -13.08 20.24
CA LEU A 182 5.03 -13.05 21.63
C LEU A 182 5.36 -14.37 22.34
N ALA A 183 5.11 -15.50 21.67
CA ALA A 183 5.46 -16.82 22.18
C ALA A 183 6.97 -16.98 22.40
N ASP A 184 7.81 -16.58 21.44
CA ASP A 184 9.28 -16.60 21.56
C ASP A 184 9.79 -15.74 22.74
N ALA A 185 9.06 -14.69 23.10
CA ALA A 185 9.35 -13.82 24.24
C ALA A 185 8.76 -14.33 25.57
N GLY A 186 8.04 -15.46 25.57
CA GLY A 186 7.32 -15.97 26.73
C GLY A 186 6.16 -15.09 27.18
N MET A 187 5.60 -14.28 26.27
CA MET A 187 4.52 -13.35 26.55
C MET A 187 3.18 -13.98 26.19
N ASP A 188 2.26 -14.02 27.15
CA ASP A 188 0.87 -14.40 26.90
C ASP A 188 0.10 -13.25 26.24
N PRO A 189 -0.54 -13.46 25.07
CA PRO A 189 -1.29 -12.41 24.37
C PRO A 189 -2.42 -11.78 25.19
N ALA A 190 -3.12 -12.56 26.02
CA ALA A 190 -4.23 -12.06 26.82
C ALA A 190 -3.73 -11.11 27.93
N ASN A 191 -2.63 -11.45 28.58
CA ASN A 191 -1.96 -10.56 29.53
C ASN A 191 -1.39 -9.31 28.86
N PHE A 192 -0.80 -9.43 27.67
CA PHE A 192 -0.25 -8.30 26.93
C PHE A 192 -1.31 -7.23 26.61
N VAL A 193 -2.51 -7.65 26.19
CA VAL A 193 -3.64 -6.74 25.93
C VAL A 193 -4.16 -6.11 27.23
N ARG A 194 -4.27 -6.89 28.31
CA ARG A 194 -4.78 -6.41 29.60
C ARG A 194 -3.86 -5.37 30.24
N GLU A 195 -2.55 -5.57 30.12
CA GLU A 195 -1.54 -4.70 30.73
C GLU A 195 -0.32 -4.54 29.80
N PRO A 196 -0.44 -3.72 28.74
CA PRO A 196 0.67 -3.50 27.82
C PRO A 196 1.76 -2.70 28.52
N LEU A 197 2.96 -3.28 28.59
CA LEU A 197 4.16 -2.67 29.19
C LEU A 197 5.28 -2.51 28.14
N PRO A 198 6.09 -1.43 28.21
CA PRO A 198 7.19 -1.16 27.29
C PRO A 198 8.43 -2.02 27.57
N THR A 199 8.27 -3.35 27.63
CA THR A 199 9.36 -4.28 27.97
C THR A 199 10.42 -4.31 26.87
N ASN A 200 11.59 -4.88 27.17
CA ASN A 200 12.67 -5.02 26.20
C ASN A 200 12.28 -5.94 25.02
N GLU A 201 11.41 -6.90 25.28
CA GLU A 201 10.83 -7.84 24.33
C GLU A 201 9.93 -7.10 23.34
N VAL A 202 8.98 -6.29 23.82
CA VAL A 202 8.12 -5.45 22.97
C VAL A 202 8.95 -4.48 22.13
N ARG A 203 9.93 -3.80 22.73
CA ARG A 203 10.85 -2.89 22.01
C ARG A 203 11.63 -3.62 20.91
N ARG A 204 12.00 -4.89 21.13
CA ARG A 204 12.67 -5.73 20.13
C ARG A 204 11.73 -6.09 18.97
N MET A 205 10.47 -6.40 19.25
CA MET A 205 9.45 -6.66 18.22
C MET A 205 9.17 -5.41 17.37
N VAL A 206 9.01 -4.25 18.01
CA VAL A 206 8.87 -2.95 17.32
C VAL A 206 10.08 -2.68 16.42
N ARG A 207 11.30 -2.91 16.91
CA ARG A 207 12.52 -2.78 16.10
C ARG A 207 12.51 -3.71 14.89
N ARG A 208 12.06 -4.96 15.06
CA ARG A 208 11.98 -5.96 13.99
C ARG A 208 10.97 -5.54 12.92
N LEU A 209 9.80 -5.02 13.30
CA LEU A 209 8.83 -4.43 12.36
C LEU A 209 9.43 -3.25 11.58
N LEU A 210 10.11 -2.32 12.26
CA LEU A 210 10.72 -1.16 11.61
C LEU A 210 11.86 -1.54 10.65
N ALA A 211 12.59 -2.62 10.94
CA ALA A 211 13.59 -3.15 10.01
C ALA A 211 12.94 -3.68 8.73
N GLU A 212 11.81 -4.40 8.85
CA GLU A 212 11.04 -4.88 7.71
C GLU A 212 10.42 -3.74 6.90
N ALA A 213 9.83 -2.75 7.57
CA ALA A 213 9.34 -1.54 6.94
C ALA A 213 10.46 -0.82 6.18
N GLN A 214 11.64 -0.66 6.78
CA GLN A 214 12.80 -0.02 6.15
C GLN A 214 13.26 -0.77 4.88
N ARG A 215 13.27 -2.10 4.89
CA ARG A 215 13.59 -2.91 3.71
C ARG A 215 12.61 -2.68 2.57
N LEU A 216 11.32 -2.65 2.87
CA LEU A 216 10.25 -2.42 1.90
C LEU A 216 10.22 -0.97 1.38
N TYR A 217 10.48 -0.02 2.26
CA TYR A 217 10.72 1.37 1.90
C TYR A 217 11.85 1.46 0.86
N LEU A 218 13.03 0.89 1.10
CA LEU A 218 14.12 0.91 0.12
C LEU A 218 13.74 0.27 -1.22
N ARG A 219 12.98 -0.83 -1.19
CA ARG A 219 12.48 -1.46 -2.42
C ARG A 219 11.54 -0.56 -3.19
N SER A 220 10.60 0.09 -2.50
CA SER A 220 9.60 0.97 -3.12
C SER A 220 10.21 2.17 -3.86
N GLU A 221 11.39 2.65 -3.46
CA GLU A 221 12.06 3.78 -4.11
C GLU A 221 12.33 3.53 -5.59
N ALA A 222 12.63 2.29 -5.96
CA ALA A 222 12.80 1.89 -7.36
C ALA A 222 11.50 2.07 -8.17
N GLY A 223 10.35 1.83 -7.54
CA GLY A 223 9.03 2.04 -8.13
C GLY A 223 8.68 3.50 -8.33
N ILE A 224 9.06 4.38 -7.39
CA ILE A 224 8.78 5.82 -7.50
C ILE A 224 9.43 6.40 -8.77
N ASN A 225 10.63 5.91 -9.11
CA ASN A 225 11.37 6.37 -10.29
C ASN A 225 10.78 5.94 -11.63
N VAL A 226 9.77 5.06 -11.66
CA VAL A 226 9.05 4.66 -12.88
C VAL A 226 7.64 5.23 -12.96
N LEU A 227 7.20 5.98 -11.94
CA LEU A 227 5.93 6.72 -11.96
C LEU A 227 5.99 7.96 -12.89
N PRO A 228 4.84 8.52 -13.29
CA PRO A 228 4.77 9.79 -13.98
C PRO A 228 5.51 10.89 -13.22
N LEU A 229 6.34 11.67 -13.93
CA LEU A 229 7.23 12.67 -13.34
C LEU A 229 6.50 13.63 -12.40
N GLN A 230 5.30 14.08 -12.80
CA GLN A 230 4.53 15.05 -12.03
C GLN A 230 4.05 14.50 -10.68
N ALA A 231 3.91 13.18 -10.54
CA ALA A 231 3.44 12.55 -9.31
C ALA A 231 4.58 12.15 -8.35
N ARG A 232 5.83 12.03 -8.83
CA ARG A 232 6.96 11.51 -8.04
C ARG A 232 7.20 12.29 -6.76
N THR A 233 7.11 13.62 -6.81
CA THR A 233 7.34 14.49 -5.64
C THR A 233 6.35 14.19 -4.51
N GLY A 234 5.07 14.01 -4.84
CA GLY A 234 4.03 13.66 -3.86
C GLY A 234 4.23 12.27 -3.26
N ILE A 235 4.60 11.28 -4.08
CA ILE A 235 4.86 9.92 -3.59
C ILE A 235 6.14 9.85 -2.74
N TRP A 236 7.19 10.57 -3.13
CA TRP A 236 8.39 10.72 -2.30
C TRP A 236 8.08 11.42 -0.97
N ALA A 237 7.22 12.43 -0.96
CA ALA A 237 6.82 13.09 0.28
C ALA A 237 6.05 12.13 1.20
N ALA A 238 5.07 11.40 0.66
CA ALA A 238 4.31 10.38 1.41
C ALA A 238 5.25 9.36 2.05
N ARG A 239 6.18 8.81 1.25
CA ARG A 239 7.25 7.93 1.75
C ARG A 239 7.97 8.62 2.92
N LEU A 240 8.62 9.76 2.68
CA LEU A 240 9.57 10.34 3.62
C LEU A 240 8.90 10.72 4.95
N ILE A 241 7.66 11.23 4.89
CA ILE A 241 6.85 11.55 6.07
C ILE A 241 6.59 10.28 6.90
N TYR A 242 6.16 9.19 6.27
CA TYR A 242 5.88 7.95 6.99
C TYR A 242 7.17 7.29 7.54
N ALA A 243 8.25 7.24 6.77
CA ALA A 243 9.55 6.76 7.27
C ALA A 243 10.10 7.65 8.42
N GLY A 244 9.71 8.92 8.46
CA GLY A 244 9.97 9.85 9.54
C GLY A 244 9.36 9.41 10.88
N ILE A 245 8.16 8.83 10.86
CA ILE A 245 7.49 8.26 12.05
C ILE A 245 8.36 7.14 12.63
N GLY A 246 8.81 6.20 11.80
CA GLY A 246 9.72 5.13 12.24
C GLY A 246 11.02 5.66 12.84
N THR A 247 11.53 6.79 12.35
CA THR A 247 12.69 7.46 12.92
C THR A 247 12.40 8.03 14.31
N GLN A 248 11.22 8.58 14.53
CA GLN A 248 10.81 9.07 15.85
C GLN A 248 10.63 7.91 16.85
N ILE A 249 10.06 6.78 16.42
CA ILE A 249 9.94 5.57 17.27
C ILE A 249 11.35 5.08 17.69
N ARG A 250 12.31 5.06 16.76
CA ARG A 250 13.72 4.71 17.08
C ARG A 250 14.33 5.65 18.11
N ARG A 251 14.11 6.97 17.97
CA ARG A 251 14.59 7.99 18.93
C ARG A 251 14.00 7.83 20.32
N ASN A 252 12.76 7.37 20.39
CA ASN A 252 12.06 7.06 21.64
C ASN A 252 12.48 5.70 22.24
N GLY A 253 13.58 5.09 21.78
CA GLY A 253 14.05 3.80 22.27
C GLY A 253 13.17 2.62 21.85
N HIS A 254 12.34 2.78 20.81
CA HIS A 254 11.32 1.82 20.37
C HIS A 254 10.18 1.62 21.38
N ASP A 255 9.98 2.58 22.28
CA ASP A 255 8.82 2.60 23.17
C ASP A 255 7.59 3.11 22.41
N SER A 256 6.72 2.16 22.07
CA SER A 256 5.43 2.39 21.39
C SER A 256 4.24 2.05 22.30
N ILE A 257 4.48 1.94 23.62
CA ILE A 257 3.44 1.73 24.62
C ILE A 257 3.16 3.03 25.35
N SER A 258 4.22 3.65 25.89
CA SER A 258 4.13 4.82 26.77
C SER A 258 4.10 6.13 26.01
N MET A 259 4.65 6.13 24.80
CA MET A 259 4.80 7.33 23.98
C MET A 259 4.26 7.07 22.59
N ARG A 260 3.48 8.01 22.07
CA ARG A 260 3.09 8.02 20.66
C ARG A 260 4.07 8.85 19.86
N ALA A 261 4.60 8.26 18.79
CA ALA A 261 5.54 8.94 17.91
C ALA A 261 4.81 9.89 16.95
N HIS A 262 5.08 11.19 17.06
CA HIS A 262 4.54 12.22 16.16
C HIS A 262 5.66 12.94 15.41
N THR A 263 5.35 13.39 14.19
CA THR A 263 6.26 14.22 13.39
C THR A 263 5.79 15.67 13.38
N SER A 264 6.69 16.62 13.59
CA SER A 264 6.37 18.05 13.60
C SER A 264 6.18 18.62 12.19
N THR A 265 5.50 19.77 12.09
CA THR A 265 5.30 20.48 10.81
C THR A 265 6.63 20.87 10.15
N ALA A 266 7.64 21.26 10.94
CA ALA A 266 8.96 21.60 10.41
C ALA A 266 9.68 20.39 9.80
N GLN A 267 9.57 19.21 10.43
CA GLN A 267 10.11 17.97 9.87
C GLN A 267 9.40 17.60 8.56
N LYS A 268 8.07 17.71 8.52
CA LYS A 268 7.28 17.49 7.30
C LYS A 268 7.75 18.40 6.17
N LEU A 269 7.96 19.69 6.44
CA LEU A 269 8.47 20.64 5.44
C LEU A 269 9.86 20.26 4.93
N GLY A 270 10.78 19.83 5.81
CA GLY A 270 12.09 19.33 5.42
C GLY A 270 12.03 18.11 4.50
N TRP A 271 11.12 17.17 4.76
CA TRP A 271 10.89 16.01 3.90
C TRP A 271 10.25 16.38 2.56
N VAL A 272 9.39 17.41 2.52
CA VAL A 272 8.87 17.95 1.26
C VAL A 272 9.98 18.57 0.41
N ALA A 273 10.92 19.32 1.01
CA ALA A 273 12.07 19.83 0.28
C ALA A 273 12.95 18.68 -0.25
N GLN A 274 13.19 17.66 0.57
CA GLN A 274 13.94 16.46 0.18
C GLN A 274 13.23 15.66 -0.91
N SER A 275 11.90 15.59 -0.92
CA SER A 275 11.15 14.86 -1.93
C SER A 275 11.29 15.49 -3.31
N GLY A 276 11.30 16.82 -3.40
CA GLY A 276 11.59 17.54 -4.63
C GLY A 276 12.98 17.22 -5.18
N ALA A 277 14.01 17.25 -4.32
CA ALA A 277 15.38 16.90 -4.71
C ALA A 277 15.51 15.44 -5.20
N ARG A 278 14.86 14.49 -4.52
CA ARG A 278 14.82 13.08 -4.94
C ARG A 278 14.09 12.88 -6.26
N ALA A 279 12.97 13.57 -6.47
CA ALA A 279 12.23 13.53 -7.72
C ALA A 279 13.08 14.04 -8.89
N VAL A 280 13.80 15.15 -8.73
CA VAL A 280 14.75 15.66 -9.75
C VAL A 280 15.87 14.66 -10.01
N GLY A 281 16.50 14.14 -8.95
CA GLY A 281 17.57 13.13 -9.09
C GLY A 281 17.13 11.86 -9.81
N SER A 282 15.86 11.45 -9.66
CA SER A 282 15.29 10.27 -10.33
C SER A 282 15.23 10.38 -11.86
N VAL A 283 15.38 11.59 -12.42
CA VAL A 283 15.43 11.81 -13.88
C VAL A 283 16.81 11.46 -14.44
N ILE A 284 17.85 11.62 -13.63
CA ILE A 284 19.25 11.48 -14.04
C ILE A 284 19.80 10.09 -13.68
N MET A 285 19.30 9.49 -12.61
CA MET A 285 19.80 8.22 -12.10
C MET A 285 19.32 7.02 -12.94
N PRO A 286 20.15 5.97 -13.12
CA PRO A 286 19.74 4.76 -13.81
C PRO A 286 18.60 4.05 -13.09
N LYS A 287 17.79 3.31 -13.85
CA LYS A 287 16.72 2.48 -13.27
C LYS A 287 17.33 1.39 -12.40
N SER A 288 16.95 1.37 -11.12
CA SER A 288 17.38 0.33 -10.18
C SER A 288 16.81 -1.03 -10.59
N PRO A 289 17.61 -2.12 -10.63
CA PRO A 289 17.11 -3.46 -10.95
C PRO A 289 16.11 -3.98 -9.91
N ILE A 290 16.08 -3.37 -8.71
CA ILE A 290 15.11 -3.69 -7.65
C ILE A 290 13.67 -3.49 -8.11
N VAL A 291 13.42 -2.68 -9.15
CA VAL A 291 12.06 -2.56 -9.72
C VAL A 291 11.51 -3.92 -10.17
N TYR A 292 12.36 -4.80 -10.69
CA TYR A 292 11.98 -6.14 -11.19
C TYR A 292 12.06 -7.24 -10.14
N ALA A 293 12.36 -6.92 -8.88
CA ALA A 293 12.41 -7.95 -7.85
C ALA A 293 11.01 -8.53 -7.62
N LYS A 294 10.93 -9.85 -7.40
CA LYS A 294 9.66 -10.56 -7.14
C LYS A 294 8.82 -9.80 -6.09
N PRO A 295 7.51 -9.60 -6.32
CA PRO A 295 6.63 -9.04 -5.29
C PRO A 295 6.66 -9.88 -4.01
N LEU A 296 6.20 -9.30 -2.90
CA LEU A 296 5.81 -10.11 -1.75
C LEU A 296 4.70 -11.07 -2.19
N ASP A 297 4.68 -12.29 -1.65
CA ASP A 297 3.67 -13.28 -2.04
C ASP A 297 2.28 -12.79 -1.65
N GLU A 298 2.17 -12.10 -0.51
CA GLU A 298 0.95 -11.51 0.05
C GLU A 298 0.33 -10.41 -0.82
N VAL A 299 1.09 -9.80 -1.75
CA VAL A 299 0.59 -8.72 -2.62
C VAL A 299 0.41 -9.17 -4.07
N ALA A 300 0.75 -10.41 -4.40
CA ALA A 300 0.74 -10.90 -5.78
C ALA A 300 -0.64 -10.76 -6.44
N PHE A 301 -1.71 -11.07 -5.71
CA PHE A 301 -3.08 -10.97 -6.22
C PHE A 301 -3.49 -9.53 -6.60
N LEU A 302 -2.99 -8.52 -5.88
CA LEU A 302 -3.22 -7.10 -6.21
C LEU A 302 -2.50 -6.71 -7.50
N VAL A 303 -1.26 -7.18 -7.65
CA VAL A 303 -0.45 -6.94 -8.84
C VAL A 303 -1.05 -7.61 -10.06
N ASP A 304 -1.56 -8.85 -9.92
CA ASP A 304 -2.21 -9.58 -11.00
C ASP A 304 -3.54 -8.95 -11.40
N ALA A 305 -4.34 -8.50 -10.44
CA ALA A 305 -5.62 -7.84 -10.71
C ALA A 305 -5.47 -6.48 -11.42
N ALA A 306 -4.45 -5.71 -11.03
CA ALA A 306 -4.22 -4.37 -11.60
C ALA A 306 -3.24 -4.36 -12.78
N GLY A 307 -2.45 -5.42 -12.95
CA GLY A 307 -1.40 -5.49 -13.96
C GLY A 307 -1.97 -5.62 -15.37
N ARG A 308 -1.43 -4.85 -16.31
CA ARG A 308 -1.60 -5.10 -17.75
C ARG A 308 -0.23 -5.45 -18.32
N LYS A 309 -0.06 -6.68 -18.81
CA LYS A 309 1.21 -7.10 -19.43
C LYS A 309 1.51 -6.20 -20.62
N THR A 310 2.57 -5.41 -20.51
CA THR A 310 3.04 -4.55 -21.61
C THR A 310 3.53 -5.46 -22.75
N ALA A 311 2.96 -5.32 -23.96
CA ALA A 311 3.27 -6.13 -25.14
C ALA A 311 4.75 -6.16 -25.55
N ALA A 312 5.59 -5.27 -24.98
CA ALA A 312 7.03 -5.23 -25.19
C ALA A 312 7.75 -6.53 -24.77
N ARG A 313 7.30 -7.23 -23.71
CA ARG A 313 7.85 -8.56 -23.34
C ARG A 313 7.52 -9.64 -24.39
N GLY A 314 6.37 -9.51 -25.07
CA GLY A 314 5.96 -10.43 -26.13
C GLY A 314 6.86 -10.39 -27.36
N ARG A 315 7.38 -9.20 -27.73
CA ARG A 315 8.29 -9.09 -28.88
C ARG A 315 9.64 -9.74 -28.63
N SER A 316 10.22 -9.58 -27.43
CA SER A 316 11.50 -10.19 -27.10
C SER A 316 11.39 -11.72 -26.97
N LEU A 317 10.29 -12.24 -26.41
CA LEU A 317 10.02 -13.67 -26.37
C LEU A 317 9.78 -14.24 -27.76
N ALA A 318 8.99 -13.56 -28.61
CA ALA A 318 8.79 -13.97 -30.00
C ALA A 318 10.10 -13.94 -30.80
N VAL A 319 10.98 -12.95 -30.57
CA VAL A 319 12.30 -12.92 -31.20
C VAL A 319 13.19 -14.05 -30.68
N LEU A 320 13.17 -14.36 -29.38
CA LEU A 320 13.92 -15.48 -28.81
C LEU A 320 13.41 -16.83 -29.31
N GLU A 321 12.09 -17.01 -29.47
CA GLU A 321 11.49 -18.20 -30.07
C GLU A 321 11.86 -18.34 -31.55
N VAL A 322 11.82 -17.25 -32.32
CA VAL A 322 12.27 -17.24 -33.72
C VAL A 322 13.77 -17.56 -33.82
N LEU A 323 14.61 -16.99 -32.94
CA LEU A 323 16.05 -17.30 -32.91
C LEU A 323 16.31 -18.76 -32.50
N ALA A 324 15.53 -19.30 -31.57
CA ALA A 324 15.62 -20.70 -31.15
C ALA A 324 15.19 -21.66 -32.28
N ASP A 325 14.11 -21.34 -32.99
CA ASP A 325 13.62 -22.13 -34.14
C ASP A 325 14.63 -22.09 -35.30
N LEU A 326 15.20 -20.91 -35.60
CA LEU A 326 16.27 -20.78 -36.60
C LEU A 326 17.50 -21.62 -36.23
N LYS A 327 17.91 -21.61 -34.96
CA LYS A 327 19.04 -22.40 -34.47
C LYS A 327 18.77 -23.90 -34.51
N ALA A 328 17.54 -24.34 -34.24
CA ALA A 328 17.14 -25.73 -34.35
C ALA A 328 17.13 -26.22 -35.81
N ARG A 329 16.69 -25.38 -36.76
CA ARG A 329 16.73 -25.68 -38.20
C ARG A 329 18.16 -25.75 -38.74
N ASP A 330 19.04 -24.85 -38.31
CA ASP A 330 20.45 -24.87 -38.69
C ASP A 330 21.17 -26.12 -38.15
N ALA A 331 20.87 -26.53 -36.91
CA ALA A 331 21.39 -27.77 -36.32
C ALA A 331 20.87 -29.04 -37.03
N GLY A 332 19.66 -29.02 -37.59
CA GLY A 332 19.07 -30.13 -38.34
C GLY A 332 19.56 -30.25 -39.79
N LEU A 333 20.15 -29.19 -40.36
CA LEU A 333 20.68 -29.18 -41.72
C LEU A 333 22.17 -29.57 -41.80
N GLY A 334 22.81 -29.83 -40.65
CA GLY A 334 24.24 -30.14 -40.56
C GLY A 334 24.61 -31.63 -40.63
N SER A 335 23.66 -32.56 -40.77
CA SER A 335 23.94 -34.00 -40.62
C SER A 335 23.52 -34.90 -41.79
N ASP A 336 23.55 -34.42 -43.03
CA ASP A 336 23.48 -35.30 -44.21
C ASP A 336 24.49 -34.88 -45.29
N ARG A 337 25.72 -35.38 -45.15
CA ARG A 337 26.55 -35.73 -46.31
C ARG A 337 27.00 -37.18 -46.16
N PRO A 338 26.51 -38.11 -47.00
CA PRO A 338 26.98 -39.48 -47.00
C PRO A 338 28.40 -39.58 -47.59
N LEU A 339 29.22 -40.43 -46.98
CA LEU A 339 30.45 -40.97 -47.55
C LEU A 339 30.14 -41.70 -48.86
N ALA A 340 30.82 -41.30 -49.93
CA ALA A 340 31.16 -42.13 -51.08
C ALA A 340 32.52 -41.67 -51.61
#